data_AF-A0A7L2ABS4-F1
#
_entry.id   AF-A0A7L2ABS4-F1
#
_cell.length_a   1.000
_cell.length_b   1.000
_cell.length_c   1.000
_cell.angle_alpha   90.00
_cell.angle_beta   90.00
_cell.angle_gamma   90.00
#
_symmetry.space_group_name_H-M   'P 1'
#
loop_
_entity.id
_entity.type
_entity.pdbx_description
1 polymer ?
#
loop_
_entity_poly.entity_id
_entity_poly.type
_entity_poly.pdbx_seq_one_letter_code
_entity_poly.pdbx_strand_id
1 'polypeptide(L)'
;SVATPSVPSGRWASEKKLSDLLPAASGGAPSSSSAAPHDPQHPPCILKIFGGAISRGANYKSVLATPRCSARQLVREALERYGLNPDDL
;
A
#
# COMPACT_ATOMS: atom_id res chain seq x y z
N SER A 1 33.61 -20.41 -20.75
CA SER A 1 32.56 -19.38 -20.93
C SER A 1 31.36 -19.75 -20.08
N VAL A 2 31.06 -18.98 -19.03
CA VAL A 2 29.86 -19.19 -18.21
C VAL A 2 28.72 -18.39 -18.81
N ALA A 3 27.63 -19.06 -19.18
CA ALA A 3 26.43 -18.41 -19.68
C ALA A 3 25.61 -17.88 -18.48
N THR A 4 25.33 -16.58 -18.47
CA THR A 4 24.39 -15.97 -17.51
C THR A 4 22.95 -16.24 -17.97
N PRO A 5 22.03 -16.69 -17.10
CA PRO A 5 20.62 -16.70 -17.44
C PRO A 5 20.08 -15.27 -17.44
N SER A 6 19.66 -14.80 -18.61
CA SER A 6 18.88 -13.58 -18.77
C SER A 6 17.54 -13.75 -18.08
N VAL A 7 17.37 -13.15 -16.90
CA VAL A 7 16.04 -13.03 -16.29
C VAL A 7 15.23 -12.12 -17.19
N PRO A 8 14.10 -12.58 -17.78
CA PRO A 8 13.21 -11.65 -18.45
C PRO A 8 12.71 -10.68 -17.39
N SER A 9 13.07 -9.39 -17.53
CA SER A 9 12.45 -8.28 -16.82
C SER A 9 10.97 -8.26 -17.18
N GLY A 10 10.19 -9.10 -16.51
CA GLY A 10 8.75 -9.07 -16.55
C GLY A 10 8.35 -7.67 -16.11
N ARG A 11 7.91 -6.86 -17.08
CA ARG A 11 7.29 -5.56 -16.84
C ARG A 11 6.12 -5.85 -15.91
N TRP A 12 6.24 -5.46 -14.64
CA TRP A 12 5.11 -5.45 -13.74
C TRP A 12 4.03 -4.58 -14.40
N ALA A 13 3.01 -5.20 -14.98
CA ALA A 13 1.88 -4.50 -15.59
C ALA A 13 0.97 -4.00 -14.47
N SER A 14 1.43 -2.98 -13.74
CA SER A 14 0.62 -2.27 -12.75
C SER A 14 0.29 -0.88 -13.25
N GLU A 15 -0.36 -0.82 -14.42
CA GLU A 15 -1.01 0.41 -14.91
C GLU A 15 -2.44 0.10 -15.37
N LYS A 16 -3.18 -0.62 -14.53
CA LYS A 16 -4.64 -0.47 -14.49
C LYS A 16 -4.91 0.83 -13.76
N LYS A 17 -5.04 1.91 -14.53
CA LYS A 17 -5.40 3.26 -14.11
C LYS A 17 -6.62 3.19 -13.17
N LEU A 18 -6.39 3.45 -11.89
CA LEU A 18 -7.39 3.40 -10.81
C LEU A 18 -8.59 4.34 -11.04
N SER A 19 -8.51 5.23 -12.04
CA SER A 19 -9.56 6.17 -12.42
C SER A 19 -10.83 5.52 -12.96
N ASP A 20 -10.79 4.28 -13.44
CA ASP A 20 -11.96 3.55 -13.99
C ASP A 20 -12.86 2.89 -12.92
N LEU A 21 -12.56 3.10 -11.62
CA LEU A 21 -13.35 2.56 -10.51
C LEU A 21 -14.17 3.62 -9.75
N LEU A 22 -14.24 4.86 -10.24
CA LEU A 22 -15.13 5.87 -9.67
C LEU A 22 -16.53 5.69 -10.30
N PRO A 23 -17.60 5.45 -9.52
CA PRO A 23 -18.94 5.46 -10.07
C PRO A 23 -19.23 6.87 -10.58
N ALA A 24 -19.67 6.97 -11.84
CA ALA A 24 -20.18 8.22 -12.39
C ALA A 24 -21.27 8.76 -11.45
N ALA A 25 -20.98 9.84 -10.73
CA ALA A 25 -21.95 10.54 -9.92
C ALA A 25 -22.93 11.25 -10.84
N SER A 26 -23.89 10.48 -11.37
CA SER A 26 -25.07 11.02 -12.03
C SER A 26 -26.12 11.29 -10.96
N GLY A 27 -26.30 12.59 -10.66
CA GLY A 27 -27.55 13.23 -10.27
C GLY A 27 -28.34 12.68 -9.06
N GLY A 28 -28.44 13.48 -7.99
CA GLY A 28 -29.50 13.36 -6.99
C GLY A 28 -29.21 14.14 -5.71
N ALA A 29 -30.04 15.15 -5.40
CA ALA A 29 -29.94 16.06 -4.26
C ALA A 29 -30.08 15.37 -2.87
N PRO A 30 -29.66 16.02 -1.76
CA PRO A 30 -29.57 15.38 -0.45
C PRO A 30 -30.92 15.33 0.28
N SER A 31 -31.37 14.13 0.61
CA SER A 31 -32.47 13.87 1.55
C SER A 31 -31.91 13.28 2.84
N SER A 32 -32.41 13.82 3.95
CA SER A 32 -32.02 13.64 5.34
C SER A 32 -31.89 12.20 5.87
N SER A 33 -30.90 12.01 6.74
CA SER A 33 -30.80 11.01 7.82
C SER A 33 -30.82 9.53 7.44
N SER A 34 -29.63 9.01 7.14
CA SER A 34 -29.23 7.65 7.50
C SER A 34 -27.71 7.67 7.70
N ALA A 35 -27.20 7.04 8.76
CA ALA A 35 -25.77 6.94 9.05
C ALA A 35 -25.02 6.59 7.76
N ALA A 36 -24.20 7.52 7.26
CA ALA A 36 -23.51 7.33 6.00
C ALA A 36 -22.70 6.02 6.09
N PRO A 37 -22.94 5.03 5.21
CA PRO A 37 -22.20 3.79 5.24
C PRO A 37 -20.76 4.11 4.86
N HIS A 38 -19.88 4.10 5.87
CA HIS A 38 -18.50 3.65 5.75
C HIS A 38 -17.80 4.07 4.45
N ASP A 39 -17.63 5.38 4.24
CA ASP A 39 -17.05 5.96 3.03
C ASP A 39 -15.75 5.23 2.64
N PRO A 40 -15.70 4.45 1.54
CA PRO A 40 -14.46 3.88 1.07
C PRO A 40 -13.76 4.93 0.19
N GLN A 41 -13.49 6.12 0.75
CA GLN A 41 -13.02 7.24 -0.04
C GLN A 41 -11.60 7.04 -0.62
N HIS A 42 -10.87 6.04 -0.13
CA HIS A 42 -9.56 5.68 -0.66
C HIS A 42 -9.47 4.18 -0.96
N PRO A 43 -9.02 3.77 -2.16
CA PRO A 43 -8.67 2.39 -2.39
C PRO A 43 -7.45 2.01 -1.54
N PRO A 44 -7.30 0.74 -1.17
CA PRO A 44 -6.07 0.27 -0.53
C PRO A 44 -4.86 0.50 -1.46
N CYS A 45 -3.70 0.80 -0.88
CA CYS A 45 -2.47 1.09 -1.60
C CYS A 45 -1.26 0.33 -1.02
N ILE A 46 -0.16 0.28 -1.75
CA ILE A 46 1.09 -0.35 -1.31
C ILE A 46 2.11 0.74 -0.96
N LEU A 47 2.57 0.76 0.30
CA LEU A 47 3.65 1.60 0.75
C LEU A 47 4.99 0.94 0.47
N LYS A 48 5.93 1.76 0.01
CA LYS A 48 7.32 1.36 -0.19
C LYS A 48 8.20 1.80 0.99
N ILE A 49 8.64 0.86 1.82
CA ILE A 49 9.48 1.16 3.00
C ILE A 49 10.95 0.85 2.68
N PHE A 50 11.82 1.84 2.87
CA PHE A 50 13.26 1.68 2.69
C PHE A 50 13.94 1.41 4.03
N GLY A 51 14.65 0.28 4.13
CA GLY A 51 15.35 -0.12 5.35
C GLY A 51 16.75 0.47 5.51
N GLY A 52 17.17 1.39 4.64
CA GLY A 52 18.55 1.88 4.60
C GLY A 52 19.02 2.53 5.91
N ALA A 53 18.09 3.09 6.70
CA ALA A 53 18.37 3.64 8.03
C ALA A 53 18.42 2.57 9.14
N ILE A 54 17.90 1.36 8.90
CA ILE A 54 17.88 0.25 9.85
C ILE A 54 19.19 -0.53 9.76
N SER A 55 19.58 -0.92 8.55
CA SER A 55 20.82 -1.65 8.32
C SER A 55 21.35 -1.40 6.91
N ARG A 56 22.68 -1.32 6.78
CA ARG A 56 23.34 -1.09 5.49
C ARG A 56 23.02 -2.26 4.55
N GLY A 57 22.46 -1.95 3.38
CA GLY A 57 22.05 -2.96 2.40
C GLY A 57 20.70 -3.62 2.70
N ALA A 58 19.94 -3.12 3.68
CA ALA A 58 18.59 -3.61 3.93
C ALA A 58 17.70 -3.44 2.69
N ASN A 59 16.99 -4.50 2.34
CA ASN A 59 16.11 -4.53 1.19
C ASN A 59 14.83 -3.71 1.43
N TYR A 60 14.21 -3.27 0.34
CA TYR A 60 12.86 -2.71 0.35
C TYR A 60 11.83 -3.72 0.90
N LYS A 61 10.86 -3.26 1.70
CA LYS A 61 9.69 -4.03 2.14
C LYS A 61 8.38 -3.28 1.84
N SER A 62 7.38 -4.00 1.31
CA SER A 62 6.03 -3.47 1.08
C SER A 62 5.14 -3.60 2.31
N VAL A 63 4.26 -2.61 2.51
CA VAL A 63 3.16 -2.66 3.48
C VAL A 63 1.86 -2.31 2.76
N LEU A 64 0.79 -3.05 3.02
CA LEU A 64 -0.54 -2.71 2.51
C LEU A 64 -1.17 -1.65 3.42
N ALA A 65 -1.56 -0.51 2.87
CA ALA A 65 -2.40 0.45 3.60
C ALA A 65 -3.83 0.42 3.09
N THR A 66 -4.74 0.46 4.04
CA THR A 66 -6.16 0.70 3.80
C THR A 66 -6.54 2.02 4.47
N PRO A 67 -7.68 2.64 4.11
CA PRO A 67 -8.16 3.86 4.78
C PRO A 67 -8.38 3.72 6.28
N ARG A 68 -8.44 2.48 6.79
CA ARG A 68 -8.64 2.16 8.20
C ARG A 68 -7.33 1.97 8.96
N CYS A 69 -6.19 1.94 8.28
CA CYS A 69 -4.89 1.79 8.91
C CYS A 69 -4.44 3.12 9.52
N SER A 70 -4.08 3.09 10.80
CA SER A 70 -3.35 4.20 11.43
C SER A 70 -1.87 4.17 11.08
N ALA A 71 -1.19 5.32 11.19
CA ALA A 71 0.26 5.39 11.02
C ALA A 71 1.02 4.42 11.93
N ARG A 72 0.58 4.28 13.19
CA ARG A 72 1.18 3.34 14.16
C ARG A 72 1.09 1.89 13.70
N GLN A 73 -0.05 1.47 13.15
CA GLN A 73 -0.21 0.12 12.61
C GLN A 73 0.70 -0.13 11.39
N LEU A 74 0.82 0.86 10.49
CA LEU A 74 1.69 0.74 9.32
C LEU A 74 3.18 0.68 9.70
N VAL A 75 3.60 1.46 10.70
CA VAL A 75 4.96 1.42 11.24
C VAL A 75 5.24 0.07 11.89
N ARG A 76 4.31 -0.44 12.71
CA ARG A 76 4.42 -1.77 13.31
C ARG A 76 4.64 -2.86 12.26
N GLU A 77 3.78 -2.90 11.24
CA GLU A 77 3.90 -3.86 10.14
C GLU A 77 5.21 -3.71 9.36
N ALA A 78 5.74 -2.49 9.24
CA ALA A 78 7.04 -2.26 8.61
C ALA A 78 8.18 -2.84 9.45
N LEU A 79 8.20 -2.56 10.76
CA LEU A 79 9.21 -3.04 11.70
C LEU A 79 9.25 -4.58 11.75
N GLU A 80 8.08 -5.22 11.87
CA GLU A 80 7.95 -6.68 11.86
C GLU A 80 8.53 -7.29 10.57
N ARG A 81 8.30 -6.68 9.40
CA ARG A 81 8.87 -7.13 8.12
C ARG A 81 10.38 -6.95 8.00
N TYR A 82 10.96 -6.09 8.83
CA TYR A 82 12.40 -5.94 9.01
C TYR A 82 12.97 -6.83 10.12
N GLY A 83 12.14 -7.60 10.83
CA GLY A 83 12.56 -8.43 11.96
C GLY A 83 12.85 -7.63 13.22
N LEU A 84 12.30 -6.41 13.32
CA LEU A 84 12.41 -5.56 14.49
C LEU A 84 11.15 -5.67 15.33
N ASN A 85 11.32 -5.61 16.64
CA ASN A 85 10.21 -5.64 17.58
C ASN A 85 9.68 -4.20 17.77
N PRO A 86 8.38 -3.96 17.56
CA PRO A 86 7.79 -2.62 17.60
C PRO A 86 7.74 -2.00 18.99
N ASP A 87 7.86 -2.81 20.06
CA ASP A 87 7.89 -2.35 21.45
C ASP A 87 9.28 -1.90 21.92
N ASP A 88 10.33 -2.13 21.12
CA ASP A 88 11.71 -1.70 21.41
C ASP A 88 12.02 -0.26 20.92
N LEU A 89 11.01 0.48 20.44
CA LEU A 89 11.12 1.77 19.76
C LEU A 89 10.31 2.86 20.47
#